data_AF-A0A1F9XAX2-F1
#
_entry.id   AF-A0A1F9XAX2-F1
#
_cell.length_a   1.000
_cell.length_b   1.000
_cell.length_c   1.000
_cell.angle_alpha   90.00
_cell.angle_beta   90.00
_cell.angle_gamma   90.00
#
_symmetry.space_group_name_H-M   'P 1'
#
loop_
_entity.id
_entity.type
_entity.pdbx_description
1 polymer ?
#
loop_
_entity_poly.entity_id
_entity_poly.type
_entity_poly.pdbx_seq_one_letter_code
_entity_poly.pdbx_strand_id
1 'polypeptide(L)'
;MKRIIRDKNTIDRFKQRLNEWIVTQSKGQHQGFSDDFIVTELAEYPCYRLSFTVDTETRKVISFQRPDAAIIKAPPTITDPQAINPWDVKKKTTGGSINYRTVIEIPESLKSTRCISCQGKGTVHCSNCLGQTTTYCPQCRGDGKITCPVCRGAKLSVCPECSGGYRICPTCEGKKRLPCVKCGQSGVEQCEKCSGKGQILSGLAVEIIYKPLDAKQEISNNDIPAKFNNQLLTFSKEWLTELSGDDEKATPESLAATHVPKEIIEIYRKMRQDMILPENYRIIGKRLLIEKKPFFCLSYSVRNNTNSIWLAHDAPSQYLYEHNPLLDLYEDVIHTCHQLISRHDIPSAITLLKSVEQVEAISEQISGVRRAIRRSMLVTYAQGAAISFILTSSFVLPLLYQYNAHSFNRTKLLAAALLLNLAGSLTATLALQISKQRLVVKRLHRIAAGFICGLLITGSVYAGFAIKRINPARTWDENAMRADYARHFPFGLRTLPNQQDIEFLEKLAATYAPTGINVEQLRKDAAWLKARKEESEKRIIQMEEIRKNIEEVNKGNIKKKTKPRRRRY
;
A
#
# COMPACT_ATOMS: atom_id res chain seq x y z
N MET A 1 -15.82 -35.06 -0.84
CA MET A 1 -17.26 -35.18 -1.17
C MET A 1 -17.46 -34.83 -2.64
N LYS A 2 -17.19 -35.76 -3.56
CA LYS A 2 -17.36 -35.56 -5.02
C LYS A 2 -18.63 -36.29 -5.46
N ARG A 3 -19.51 -35.62 -6.20
CA ARG A 3 -20.72 -36.24 -6.77
C ARG A 3 -20.68 -36.16 -8.28
N ILE A 4 -20.61 -37.31 -8.95
CA ILE A 4 -20.65 -37.35 -10.42
C ILE A 4 -22.08 -37.09 -10.89
N ILE A 5 -22.24 -36.11 -11.78
CA ILE A 5 -23.50 -35.78 -12.44
C ILE A 5 -23.57 -36.58 -13.73
N ARG A 6 -24.54 -37.49 -13.80
CA ARG A 6 -24.82 -38.31 -15.00
C ARG A 6 -26.06 -37.85 -15.76
N ASP A 7 -26.75 -36.82 -15.26
CA ASP A 7 -27.93 -36.28 -15.92
C ASP A 7 -27.54 -35.60 -17.24
N LYS A 8 -28.02 -36.18 -18.34
CA LYS A 8 -27.73 -35.72 -19.70
C LYS A 8 -28.18 -34.28 -19.91
N ASN A 9 -29.35 -33.90 -19.38
CA ASN A 9 -29.88 -32.54 -19.52
C ASN A 9 -28.96 -31.51 -18.86
N THR A 10 -28.45 -31.80 -17.66
CA THR A 10 -27.51 -30.92 -16.97
C THR A 10 -26.18 -30.80 -17.71
N ILE A 11 -25.65 -31.91 -18.24
CA ILE A 11 -24.44 -31.92 -19.06
C ILE A 11 -24.63 -31.09 -20.33
N ASP A 12 -25.75 -31.26 -21.02
CA ASP A 12 -26.08 -30.55 -22.26
C ASP A 12 -26.24 -29.03 -22.01
N ARG A 13 -26.88 -28.63 -20.90
CA ARG A 13 -26.94 -27.22 -20.48
C ARG A 13 -25.54 -26.65 -20.25
N PHE A 14 -24.64 -27.40 -19.61
CA PHE A 14 -23.27 -26.93 -19.39
C PHE A 14 -22.52 -26.77 -20.71
N LYS A 15 -22.63 -27.74 -21.62
CA LYS A 15 -22.05 -27.67 -22.97
C LYS A 15 -22.56 -26.45 -23.74
N GLN A 16 -23.87 -26.21 -23.74
CA GLN A 16 -24.47 -25.05 -24.40
C GLN A 16 -23.89 -23.73 -23.86
N ARG A 17 -23.82 -23.57 -22.55
CA ARG A 17 -23.30 -22.34 -21.93
C ARG A 17 -21.80 -22.16 -22.17
N LEU A 18 -21.03 -23.25 -22.24
CA LEU A 18 -19.62 -23.19 -22.63
C LEU A 18 -19.50 -22.71 -24.08
N ASN A 19 -20.35 -23.22 -24.98
CA ASN A 19 -20.39 -22.76 -26.38
C ASN A 19 -20.71 -21.26 -26.47
N GLU A 20 -21.73 -20.77 -25.74
CA GLU A 20 -22.09 -19.36 -25.68
C GLU A 20 -20.90 -18.49 -25.22
N TRP A 21 -20.16 -18.94 -24.20
CA TRP A 21 -18.96 -18.24 -23.74
C TRP A 21 -17.85 -18.24 -24.80
N ILE A 22 -17.55 -19.39 -25.43
CA ILE A 22 -16.52 -19.50 -26.48
C ILE A 22 -16.86 -18.60 -27.66
N VAL A 23 -18.11 -18.63 -28.12
CA VAL A 23 -18.60 -17.79 -29.21
C VAL A 23 -18.47 -16.31 -28.85
N THR A 24 -18.82 -15.93 -27.63
CA THR A 24 -18.69 -14.54 -27.16
C THR A 24 -17.23 -14.09 -27.14
N GLN A 25 -16.33 -14.90 -26.55
CA GLN A 25 -14.91 -14.58 -26.42
C GLN A 25 -14.16 -14.59 -27.76
N SER A 26 -14.56 -15.45 -28.69
CA SER A 26 -14.01 -15.54 -30.06
C SER A 26 -14.69 -14.61 -31.06
N LYS A 27 -15.65 -13.78 -30.62
CA LYS A 27 -16.48 -12.90 -31.49
C LYS A 27 -17.15 -13.64 -32.65
N GLY A 28 -17.60 -14.86 -32.39
CA GLY A 28 -18.30 -15.69 -33.37
C GLY A 28 -17.43 -16.49 -34.33
N GLN A 29 -16.10 -16.46 -34.20
CA GLN A 29 -15.20 -17.23 -35.09
C GLN A 29 -15.28 -18.75 -34.87
N HIS A 30 -15.67 -19.19 -33.66
CA HIS A 30 -15.71 -20.60 -33.27
C HIS A 30 -17.12 -21.05 -32.87
N GLN A 31 -18.11 -20.81 -33.75
CA GLN A 31 -19.44 -21.38 -33.60
C GLN A 31 -19.38 -22.91 -33.76
N GLY A 32 -19.93 -23.66 -32.80
CA GLY A 32 -20.00 -25.13 -32.85
C GLY A 32 -18.74 -25.83 -32.34
N PHE A 33 -17.71 -25.10 -31.89
CA PHE A 33 -16.51 -25.71 -31.31
C PHE A 33 -16.82 -26.58 -30.09
N SER A 34 -17.94 -26.34 -29.39
CA SER A 34 -18.43 -27.21 -28.32
C SER A 34 -18.68 -28.66 -28.74
N ASP A 35 -18.90 -28.91 -30.03
CA ASP A 35 -19.18 -30.26 -30.55
C ASP A 35 -17.90 -31.13 -30.56
N ASP A 36 -16.73 -30.49 -30.62
CA ASP A 36 -15.42 -31.15 -30.47
C ASP A 36 -15.10 -31.49 -29.01
N PHE A 37 -15.89 -30.99 -28.04
CA PHE A 37 -15.68 -31.29 -26.62
C PHE A 37 -16.32 -32.62 -26.27
N ILE A 38 -15.48 -33.63 -26.12
CA ILE A 38 -15.89 -34.90 -25.55
C ILE A 38 -15.87 -34.73 -24.03
N VAL A 39 -17.03 -34.46 -23.44
CA VAL A 39 -17.19 -34.41 -21.98
C VAL A 39 -16.93 -35.81 -21.42
N THR A 40 -15.90 -35.93 -20.58
CA THR A 40 -15.51 -37.18 -19.94
C THR A 40 -16.19 -37.35 -18.59
N GLU A 41 -16.33 -36.25 -17.84
CA GLU A 41 -16.97 -36.27 -16.52
C GLU A 41 -17.52 -34.88 -16.17
N LEU A 42 -18.71 -34.83 -15.58
CA LEU A 42 -19.20 -33.66 -14.86
C LEU A 42 -19.33 -34.03 -13.38
N ALA A 43 -18.69 -33.30 -12.49
CA ALA A 43 -18.72 -33.57 -11.07
C ALA A 43 -19.03 -32.31 -10.24
N GLU A 44 -19.90 -32.48 -9.24
CA GLU A 44 -20.22 -31.50 -8.21
C GLU A 44 -19.30 -31.69 -7.00
N TYR A 45 -18.70 -30.59 -6.56
CA TYR A 45 -17.85 -30.45 -5.39
C TYR A 45 -18.55 -29.47 -4.42
N PRO A 46 -19.50 -29.95 -3.60
CA PRO A 46 -20.18 -29.10 -2.64
C PRO A 46 -19.25 -28.66 -1.51
N CYS A 47 -19.28 -27.37 -1.22
CA CYS A 47 -18.75 -26.79 0.02
C CYS A 47 -19.91 -26.54 0.98
N TYR A 48 -19.66 -26.70 2.27
CA TYR A 48 -20.68 -26.49 3.30
C TYR A 48 -20.21 -25.45 4.32
N ARG A 49 -21.16 -24.70 4.87
CA ARG A 49 -20.92 -23.88 6.06
C ARG A 49 -21.95 -24.23 7.11
N LEU A 50 -21.46 -24.62 8.27
CA LEU A 50 -22.27 -24.97 9.43
C LEU A 50 -22.18 -23.82 10.42
N SER A 51 -23.33 -23.28 10.80
CA SER A 51 -23.45 -22.35 11.92
C SER A 51 -24.33 -23.01 12.97
N PHE A 52 -23.72 -23.39 14.08
CA PHE A 52 -24.41 -23.93 15.24
C PHE A 52 -24.45 -22.87 16.33
N THR A 53 -25.67 -22.44 16.68
CA THR A 53 -25.92 -21.42 17.68
C THR A 53 -26.63 -22.05 18.86
N VAL A 54 -26.14 -21.80 20.07
CA VAL A 54 -26.80 -22.19 21.31
C VAL A 54 -27.16 -20.95 22.10
N ASP A 55 -28.45 -20.78 22.31
CA ASP A 55 -28.98 -19.68 23.07
C ASP A 55 -28.93 -20.03 24.55
N THR A 56 -28.31 -19.15 25.34
CA THR A 56 -28.02 -19.41 26.75
C THR A 56 -28.64 -18.36 27.67
N GLU A 57 -29.05 -18.83 28.85
CA GLU A 57 -29.44 -18.03 30.00
C GLU A 57 -28.32 -18.14 31.04
N THR A 58 -27.82 -17.00 31.51
CA THR A 58 -26.95 -16.94 32.69
C THR A 58 -27.61 -16.11 33.75
N ARG A 59 -27.43 -16.50 35.00
CA ARG A 59 -27.93 -15.77 36.16
C ARG A 59 -26.81 -15.50 37.14
N LYS A 60 -26.83 -14.31 37.72
CA LYS A 60 -25.94 -13.96 38.82
C LYS A 60 -26.64 -13.02 39.80
N VAL A 61 -26.33 -13.18 41.08
CA VAL A 61 -26.74 -12.22 42.11
C VAL A 61 -25.84 -11.00 42.01
N ILE A 62 -26.44 -9.81 41.98
CA ILE A 62 -25.76 -8.53 41.98
C ILE A 62 -26.31 -7.65 43.11
N SER A 63 -25.47 -6.77 43.63
CA SER A 63 -25.92 -5.68 44.48
C SER A 63 -26.29 -4.47 43.62
N PHE A 64 -27.29 -3.72 44.05
CA PHE A 64 -27.68 -2.47 43.39
C PHE A 64 -27.93 -1.36 44.41
N GLN A 65 -27.83 -0.13 43.92
CA GLN A 65 -28.22 1.08 44.63
C GLN A 65 -28.95 2.01 43.66
N ARG A 66 -30.10 2.54 44.06
CA ARG A 66 -30.86 3.51 43.26
C ARG A 66 -31.56 4.54 44.13
N PRO A 67 -31.79 5.76 43.61
CA PRO A 67 -32.67 6.73 44.25
C PRO A 67 -34.09 6.18 44.41
N ASP A 68 -34.59 6.14 45.63
CA ASP A 68 -36.00 5.85 45.94
C ASP A 68 -36.48 6.79 47.05
N ALA A 69 -37.77 7.06 47.14
CA ALA A 69 -38.37 7.79 48.25
C ALA A 69 -38.95 6.82 49.30
N ALA A 70 -39.11 5.54 48.94
CA ALA A 70 -39.64 4.51 49.83
C ALA A 70 -38.74 4.30 51.06
N ILE A 71 -39.33 4.43 52.26
CA ILE A 71 -38.67 4.13 53.52
C ILE A 71 -39.07 2.73 53.96
N ILE A 72 -38.14 1.80 53.83
CA ILE A 72 -38.30 0.43 54.33
C ILE A 72 -37.84 0.40 55.79
N LYS A 73 -38.80 0.22 56.71
CA LYS A 73 -38.55 0.20 58.17
C LYS A 73 -38.06 -1.17 58.66
N ALA A 74 -38.50 -2.24 58.01
CA ALA A 74 -38.08 -3.60 58.38
C ALA A 74 -36.60 -3.82 57.99
N PRO A 75 -35.80 -4.50 58.83
CA PRO A 75 -34.47 -4.93 58.43
C PRO A 75 -34.58 -5.96 57.29
N PRO A 76 -33.62 -5.99 56.34
CA PRO A 76 -33.60 -7.00 55.30
C PRO A 76 -33.40 -8.38 55.94
N THR A 77 -34.22 -9.35 55.51
CA THR A 77 -34.12 -10.74 55.98
C THR A 77 -32.96 -11.46 55.32
N ILE A 78 -32.54 -11.01 54.13
CA ILE A 78 -31.41 -11.56 53.38
C ILE A 78 -30.37 -10.47 53.15
N THR A 79 -29.15 -10.70 53.61
CA THR A 79 -28.03 -9.76 53.47
C THR A 79 -26.83 -10.36 52.73
N ASP A 80 -26.68 -11.68 52.77
CA ASP A 80 -25.58 -12.40 52.12
C ASP A 80 -25.98 -12.81 50.69
N PRO A 81 -25.27 -12.30 49.65
CA PRO A 81 -25.47 -12.73 48.27
C PRO A 81 -25.24 -14.22 48.03
N GLN A 82 -24.37 -14.88 48.81
CA GLN A 82 -24.04 -16.30 48.63
C GLN A 82 -25.16 -17.23 49.10
N ALA A 83 -26.03 -16.76 50.01
CA ALA A 83 -27.19 -17.51 50.47
C ALA A 83 -28.30 -17.63 49.42
N ILE A 84 -28.20 -16.90 48.29
CA ILE A 84 -29.22 -16.86 47.25
C ILE A 84 -28.76 -17.69 46.06
N ASN A 85 -29.49 -18.76 45.76
CA ASN A 85 -29.37 -19.43 44.48
C ASN A 85 -30.10 -18.61 43.39
N PRO A 86 -29.39 -18.11 42.36
CA PRO A 86 -30.00 -17.29 41.30
C PRO A 86 -31.15 -17.98 40.55
N TRP A 87 -31.18 -19.31 40.55
CA TRP A 87 -32.14 -20.11 39.79
C TRP A 87 -33.49 -20.28 40.50
N ASP A 88 -33.54 -20.10 41.82
CA ASP A 88 -34.78 -20.22 42.61
C ASP A 88 -35.70 -18.99 42.44
N VAL A 89 -35.14 -17.86 42.00
CA VAL A 89 -35.90 -16.64 41.73
C VAL A 89 -36.78 -16.81 40.49
N LYS A 90 -38.09 -16.86 40.70
CA LYS A 90 -39.09 -17.03 39.64
C LYS A 90 -39.22 -15.77 38.78
N LYS A 91 -39.27 -15.95 37.45
CA LYS A 91 -39.54 -14.86 36.49
C LYS A 91 -41.03 -14.47 36.55
N LYS A 92 -41.33 -13.17 36.49
CA LYS A 92 -42.73 -12.67 36.43
C LYS A 92 -43.37 -12.78 35.04
N THR A 93 -42.59 -12.90 33.96
CA THR A 93 -43.12 -13.09 32.60
C THR A 93 -42.15 -13.88 31.74
N THR A 94 -42.71 -14.76 30.90
CA THR A 94 -42.03 -15.60 29.92
C THR A 94 -41.82 -14.82 28.62
N GLY A 95 -40.64 -14.98 28.02
CA GLY A 95 -40.34 -14.43 26.70
C GLY A 95 -39.51 -13.17 26.77
N GLY A 96 -38.20 -13.34 26.77
CA GLY A 96 -37.39 -12.27 26.21
C GLY A 96 -36.54 -12.78 25.07
N SER A 97 -36.36 -11.85 24.14
CA SER A 97 -35.67 -12.00 22.87
C SER A 97 -34.17 -12.10 23.11
N ILE A 98 -33.48 -13.10 22.56
CA ILE A 98 -32.02 -13.25 22.58
C ILE A 98 -31.28 -11.90 22.42
N ASN A 99 -30.16 -11.74 23.13
CA ASN A 99 -29.40 -10.48 23.29
C ASN A 99 -30.08 -9.44 24.20
N TYR A 100 -30.73 -9.90 25.26
CA TYR A 100 -31.33 -9.03 26.27
C TYR A 100 -30.81 -9.31 27.68
N ARG A 101 -30.97 -8.30 28.53
CA ARG A 101 -30.61 -8.32 29.94
C ARG A 101 -31.82 -7.88 30.74
N THR A 102 -32.15 -8.61 31.80
CA THR A 102 -33.19 -8.21 32.75
C THR A 102 -32.69 -8.38 34.18
N VAL A 103 -33.28 -7.64 35.10
CA VAL A 103 -32.93 -7.64 36.53
C VAL A 103 -34.21 -7.85 37.33
N ILE A 104 -34.17 -8.79 38.28
CA ILE A 104 -35.26 -9.05 39.22
C ILE A 104 -34.76 -8.67 40.62
N GLU A 105 -35.29 -7.58 41.17
CA GLU A 105 -35.00 -7.16 42.55
C GLU A 105 -35.55 -8.21 43.53
N ILE A 106 -34.79 -8.53 44.58
CA ILE A 106 -35.18 -9.47 45.64
C ILE A 106 -35.80 -8.66 46.79
N PRO A 107 -37.13 -8.71 46.99
CA PRO A 107 -37.81 -7.84 47.94
C PRO A 107 -37.31 -8.00 49.39
N GLU A 108 -36.99 -9.21 49.83
CA GLU A 108 -36.53 -9.45 51.21
C GLU A 108 -35.12 -8.92 51.52
N SER A 109 -34.38 -8.50 50.49
CA SER A 109 -33.03 -7.93 50.62
C SER A 109 -33.01 -6.39 50.64
N LEU A 110 -34.16 -5.76 50.41
CA LEU A 110 -34.24 -4.32 50.23
C LEU A 110 -33.98 -3.57 51.55
N LYS A 111 -33.14 -2.55 51.48
CA LYS A 111 -32.81 -1.66 52.58
C LYS A 111 -32.78 -0.23 52.09
N SER A 112 -33.53 0.65 52.76
CA SER A 112 -33.44 2.09 52.54
C SER A 112 -32.40 2.71 53.45
N THR A 113 -31.57 3.61 52.91
CA THR A 113 -30.59 4.38 53.69
C THR A 113 -30.68 5.87 53.34
N ARG A 114 -30.44 6.74 54.32
CA ARG A 114 -30.36 8.18 54.06
C ARG A 114 -29.22 8.45 53.09
N CYS A 115 -29.48 9.25 52.07
CA CYS A 115 -28.46 9.70 51.15
C CYS A 115 -27.38 10.46 51.92
N ILE A 116 -26.15 9.95 51.91
CA ILE A 116 -25.02 10.53 52.64
C ILE A 116 -24.69 11.94 52.10
N SER A 117 -24.80 12.14 50.79
CA SER A 117 -24.44 13.41 50.13
C SER A 117 -25.34 14.59 50.50
N CYS A 118 -26.63 14.36 50.79
CA CYS A 118 -27.56 15.41 51.23
C CYS A 118 -28.08 15.20 52.66
N GLN A 119 -27.57 14.18 53.36
CA GLN A 119 -28.00 13.79 54.71
C GLN A 119 -29.51 13.56 54.84
N GLY A 120 -30.17 13.11 53.77
CA GLY A 120 -31.62 12.90 53.74
C GLY A 120 -32.46 14.09 53.28
N LYS A 121 -31.87 15.26 53.00
CA LYS A 121 -32.62 16.47 52.64
C LYS A 121 -33.15 16.49 51.21
N GLY A 122 -32.60 15.66 50.32
CA GLY A 122 -32.89 15.69 48.88
C GLY A 122 -32.26 16.88 48.13
N THR A 123 -31.79 17.90 48.84
CA THR A 123 -31.10 19.05 48.26
C THR A 123 -29.70 19.22 48.84
N VAL A 124 -28.82 19.83 48.05
CA VAL A 124 -27.45 20.24 48.46
C VAL A 124 -27.29 21.73 48.22
N HIS A 125 -26.30 22.35 48.86
CA HIS A 125 -26.00 23.75 48.55
C HIS A 125 -25.64 23.93 47.08
N CYS A 126 -26.15 24.99 46.47
CA CYS A 126 -25.82 25.34 45.09
C CYS A 126 -24.31 25.47 44.95
N SER A 127 -23.72 24.75 43.98
CA SER A 127 -22.26 24.71 43.84
C SER A 127 -21.68 26.07 43.39
N ASN A 128 -22.52 26.94 42.84
CA ASN A 128 -22.11 28.25 42.32
C ASN A 128 -22.18 29.36 43.38
N CYS A 129 -23.23 29.37 44.22
CA CYS A 129 -23.38 30.39 45.27
C CYS A 129 -23.11 29.88 46.69
N LEU A 130 -22.84 28.59 46.87
CA LEU A 130 -22.57 27.95 48.16
C LEU A 130 -23.66 28.24 49.20
N GLY A 131 -24.93 28.29 48.78
CA GLY A 131 -26.06 28.64 49.66
C GLY A 131 -26.37 30.13 49.78
N GLN A 132 -25.52 31.03 49.27
CA GLN A 132 -25.68 32.49 49.46
C GLN A 132 -26.70 33.17 48.55
N THR A 133 -27.46 32.41 47.74
CA THR A 133 -28.48 32.82 46.73
C THR A 133 -28.01 33.81 45.65
N THR A 134 -26.81 34.36 45.81
CA THR A 134 -26.16 35.38 44.99
C THR A 134 -24.70 35.01 44.75
N THR A 135 -24.15 35.44 43.62
CA THR A 135 -22.74 35.29 43.30
C THR A 135 -22.11 36.66 43.10
N TYR A 136 -20.78 36.76 43.28
CA TYR A 136 -20.08 38.00 42.97
C TYR A 136 -20.26 38.36 41.50
N CYS A 137 -20.49 39.64 41.23
CA CYS A 137 -20.59 40.12 39.86
C CYS A 137 -19.28 39.76 39.12
N PRO A 138 -19.33 39.01 38.01
CA PRO A 138 -18.12 38.58 37.31
C PRO A 138 -17.31 39.75 36.74
N GLN A 139 -17.99 40.88 36.46
CA GLN A 139 -17.37 42.07 35.88
C GLN A 139 -16.55 42.89 36.90
N CYS A 140 -17.06 43.08 38.12
CA CYS A 140 -16.39 43.89 39.16
C CYS A 140 -15.85 43.06 40.33
N ARG A 141 -16.05 41.73 40.33
CA ARG A 141 -15.58 40.79 41.35
C ARG A 141 -15.94 41.16 42.80
N GLY A 142 -17.03 41.91 42.98
CA GLY A 142 -17.51 42.36 44.29
C GLY A 142 -17.19 43.81 44.64
N ASP A 143 -16.47 44.56 43.81
CA ASP A 143 -16.13 45.96 44.09
C ASP A 143 -17.31 46.91 43.88
N GLY A 144 -18.26 46.53 43.01
CA GLY A 144 -19.40 47.38 42.61
C GLY A 144 -19.01 48.51 41.66
N LYS A 145 -17.71 48.69 41.42
CA LYS A 145 -17.16 49.65 40.46
C LYS A 145 -16.19 48.93 39.53
N ILE A 146 -16.03 49.45 38.32
CA ILE A 146 -15.03 49.00 37.35
C ILE A 146 -14.09 50.16 37.04
N THR A 147 -12.84 49.86 36.73
CA THR A 147 -11.89 50.86 36.25
C THR A 147 -12.46 51.50 34.98
N CYS A 148 -12.47 52.82 34.93
CA CYS A 148 -13.00 53.56 33.78
C CYS A 148 -12.22 53.15 32.52
N PRO A 149 -12.87 52.64 31.47
CA PRO A 149 -12.15 52.21 30.26
C PRO A 149 -11.51 53.40 29.52
N VAL A 150 -12.08 54.60 29.68
CA VAL A 150 -11.60 55.83 29.02
C VAL A 150 -10.33 56.35 29.67
N CYS A 151 -10.33 56.58 30.99
CA CYS A 151 -9.16 57.15 31.67
C CYS A 151 -8.26 56.10 32.35
N ARG A 152 -8.63 54.81 32.31
CA ARG A 152 -7.89 53.65 32.86
C ARG A 152 -7.41 53.81 34.30
N GLY A 153 -8.14 54.57 35.12
CA GLY A 153 -7.77 54.84 36.51
C GLY A 153 -6.65 55.88 36.69
N ALA A 154 -6.25 56.59 35.63
CA ALA A 154 -5.14 57.54 35.65
C ALA A 154 -5.36 58.75 36.56
N LYS A 155 -6.61 59.08 36.93
CA LYS A 155 -6.99 60.23 37.81
C LYS A 155 -6.43 61.61 37.40
N LEU A 156 -5.83 61.71 36.20
CA LEU A 156 -5.03 62.84 35.75
C LEU A 156 -5.82 63.89 34.95
N SER A 157 -7.10 63.65 34.64
CA SER A 157 -7.98 64.63 34.00
C SER A 157 -9.45 64.38 34.34
N VAL A 158 -10.26 65.46 34.37
CA VAL A 158 -11.71 65.40 34.61
C VAL A 158 -12.36 64.59 33.49
N CYS A 159 -12.55 63.30 33.72
CA CYS A 159 -13.34 62.45 32.84
C CYS A 159 -14.81 62.60 33.28
N PRO A 160 -15.67 63.29 32.50
CA PRO A 160 -17.04 63.64 32.91
C PRO A 160 -17.91 62.40 33.18
N GLU A 161 -17.53 61.26 32.62
CA GLU A 161 -18.25 59.99 32.73
C GLU A 161 -17.73 59.09 33.87
N CYS A 162 -16.76 59.51 34.69
CA CYS A 162 -16.26 58.68 35.79
C CYS A 162 -15.96 59.46 37.07
N SER A 163 -16.12 58.79 38.22
CA SER A 163 -15.85 59.38 39.55
C SER A 163 -14.49 58.92 40.05
N GLY A 164 -13.46 59.73 39.82
CA GLY A 164 -12.11 59.46 40.34
C GLY A 164 -11.42 58.25 39.72
N GLY A 165 -11.67 58.00 38.42
CA GLY A 165 -11.05 56.90 37.66
C GLY A 165 -11.87 55.62 37.58
N TYR A 166 -13.04 55.56 38.22
CA TYR A 166 -13.92 54.40 38.28
C TYR A 166 -15.34 54.74 37.82
N ARG A 167 -16.03 53.75 37.26
CA ARG A 167 -17.47 53.83 36.95
C ARG A 167 -18.22 52.81 37.77
N ILE A 168 -19.49 53.09 38.08
CA ILE A 168 -20.38 52.09 38.67
C ILE A 168 -20.44 50.91 37.70
N CYS A 169 -20.30 49.68 38.21
CA CYS A 169 -20.33 48.49 37.39
C CYS A 169 -21.71 48.38 36.71
N PRO A 170 -21.80 48.42 35.37
CA PRO A 170 -23.09 48.41 34.68
C PRO A 170 -23.81 47.06 34.81
N THR A 171 -23.07 45.95 34.93
CA THR A 171 -23.68 44.62 35.06
C THR A 171 -24.43 44.43 36.38
N CYS A 172 -23.93 45.01 37.49
CA CYS A 172 -24.57 44.88 38.80
C CYS A 172 -25.14 46.18 39.36
N GLU A 173 -25.01 47.29 38.63
CA GLU A 173 -25.47 48.62 39.04
C GLU A 173 -24.96 49.02 40.44
N GLY A 174 -23.73 48.61 40.78
CA GLY A 174 -23.15 48.87 42.10
C GLY A 174 -23.58 47.92 43.22
N LYS A 175 -24.50 46.97 42.97
CA LYS A 175 -24.98 45.98 43.95
C LYS A 175 -23.94 44.93 44.35
N LYS A 176 -22.81 44.86 43.64
CA LYS A 176 -21.64 43.97 43.87
C LYS A 176 -21.90 42.47 43.64
N ARG A 177 -23.11 42.01 43.90
CA ARG A 177 -23.57 40.63 43.75
C ARG A 177 -24.76 40.57 42.82
N LEU A 178 -24.89 39.44 42.12
CA LEU A 178 -25.99 39.15 41.21
C LEU A 178 -26.78 37.95 41.71
N PRO A 179 -28.08 37.86 41.40
CA PRO A 179 -28.87 36.64 41.56
C PRO A 179 -28.12 35.42 41.02
N CYS A 180 -28.04 34.34 41.80
CA CYS A 180 -27.46 33.11 41.30
C CYS A 180 -28.39 32.51 40.25
N VAL A 181 -27.97 32.58 38.98
CA VAL A 181 -28.74 32.03 37.85
C VAL A 181 -28.88 30.52 37.95
N LYS A 182 -27.84 29.82 38.42
CA LYS A 182 -27.82 28.34 38.48
C LYS A 182 -28.93 27.75 39.36
N CYS A 183 -29.20 28.36 40.51
CA CYS A 183 -30.22 27.88 41.45
C CYS A 183 -31.48 28.76 41.47
N GLY A 184 -31.59 29.77 40.60
CA GLY A 184 -32.71 30.71 40.60
C GLY A 184 -32.93 31.37 41.97
N GLN A 185 -31.85 31.77 42.65
CA GLN A 185 -31.86 32.31 44.02
C GLN A 185 -32.37 31.37 45.14
N SER A 186 -32.65 30.10 44.88
CA SER A 186 -33.04 29.16 45.94
C SER A 186 -31.90 28.82 46.91
N GLY A 187 -30.64 29.04 46.51
CA GLY A 187 -29.44 28.70 47.28
C GLY A 187 -29.14 27.19 47.32
N VAL A 188 -30.02 26.35 46.78
CA VAL A 188 -29.93 24.90 46.82
C VAL A 188 -30.12 24.30 45.43
N GLU A 189 -29.60 23.09 45.23
CA GLU A 189 -29.76 22.29 44.02
C GLU A 189 -30.27 20.91 44.42
N GLN A 190 -30.98 20.25 43.49
CA GLN A 190 -31.41 18.87 43.68
C GLN A 190 -30.17 17.98 43.84
N CYS A 191 -30.16 17.14 44.88
CA CYS A 191 -29.06 16.21 45.08
C CYS A 191 -29.07 15.16 43.98
N GLU A 192 -28.04 15.16 43.12
CA GLU A 192 -27.92 14.25 41.98
C GLU A 192 -27.87 12.78 42.42
N LYS A 193 -27.13 12.49 43.51
CA LYS A 193 -26.94 11.12 44.02
C LYS A 193 -28.23 10.41 44.40
N CYS A 194 -29.22 11.15 44.93
CA CYS A 194 -30.54 10.61 45.28
C CYS A 194 -31.67 11.19 44.43
N SER A 195 -31.33 11.91 43.35
CA SER A 195 -32.29 12.61 42.48
C SER A 195 -33.39 13.34 43.27
N GLY A 196 -33.05 14.07 44.33
CA GLY A 196 -34.02 14.81 45.13
C GLY A 196 -34.78 14.01 46.20
N LYS A 197 -34.70 12.68 46.21
CA LYS A 197 -35.53 11.82 47.06
C LYS A 197 -35.06 11.74 48.52
N GLY A 198 -33.81 12.11 48.79
CA GLY A 198 -33.20 12.04 50.13
C GLY A 198 -32.84 10.63 50.59
N GLN A 199 -33.39 9.58 49.98
CA GLN A 199 -33.09 8.19 50.31
C GLN A 199 -32.41 7.48 49.13
N ILE A 200 -31.62 6.46 49.46
CA ILE A 200 -31.01 5.51 48.54
C ILE A 200 -31.52 4.13 48.94
N LEU A 201 -32.18 3.47 48.00
CA LEU A 201 -32.56 2.08 48.13
C LEU A 201 -31.40 1.22 47.66
N SER A 202 -31.00 0.28 48.50
CA SER A 202 -29.99 -0.74 48.20
C SER A 202 -30.56 -2.12 48.41
N GLY A 203 -30.12 -3.09 47.63
CA GLY A 203 -30.51 -4.48 47.83
C GLY A 203 -29.77 -5.42 46.90
N LEU A 204 -30.25 -6.65 46.86
CA LEU A 204 -29.79 -7.69 45.95
C LEU A 204 -30.80 -7.88 44.83
N ALA A 205 -30.29 -8.22 43.66
CA ALA A 205 -31.10 -8.55 42.50
C ALA A 205 -30.46 -9.70 41.72
N VAL A 206 -31.28 -10.47 41.03
CA VAL A 206 -30.79 -11.46 40.07
C VAL A 206 -30.74 -10.82 38.70
N GLU A 207 -29.53 -10.67 38.18
CA GLU A 207 -29.30 -10.31 36.79
C GLU A 207 -29.38 -11.56 35.93
N ILE A 208 -30.25 -11.51 34.92
CA ILE A 208 -30.43 -12.57 33.94
C ILE A 208 -29.98 -12.04 32.57
N ILE A 209 -29.00 -12.72 31.97
CA ILE A 209 -28.43 -12.35 30.67
C ILE A 209 -28.70 -13.47 29.68
N TYR A 210 -29.20 -13.10 28.50
CA TYR A 210 -29.52 -14.01 27.43
C TYR A 210 -28.63 -13.73 26.23
N LYS A 211 -27.80 -14.69 25.86
CA LYS A 211 -26.82 -14.53 24.78
C LYS A 211 -26.73 -15.78 23.90
N PRO A 212 -26.57 -15.59 22.58
CA PRO A 212 -26.21 -16.67 21.69
C PRO A 212 -24.71 -16.98 21.85
N LEU A 213 -24.37 -18.26 21.80
CA LEU A 213 -23.02 -18.76 21.63
C LEU A 213 -22.95 -19.43 20.26
N ASP A 214 -22.11 -18.90 19.38
CA ASP A 214 -21.99 -19.35 18.01
C ASP A 214 -20.71 -20.17 17.81
N ALA A 215 -20.87 -21.34 17.20
CA ALA A 215 -19.78 -22.12 16.62
C ALA A 215 -19.99 -22.16 15.10
N LYS A 216 -18.98 -21.73 14.35
CA LYS A 216 -19.01 -21.72 12.87
C LYS A 216 -17.90 -22.58 12.33
N GLN A 217 -18.22 -23.39 11.33
CA GLN A 217 -17.24 -24.20 10.62
C GLN A 217 -17.50 -24.14 9.12
N GLU A 218 -16.48 -23.73 8.38
CA GLU A 218 -16.47 -23.79 6.93
C GLU A 218 -15.78 -25.07 6.49
N ILE A 219 -16.41 -25.78 5.56
CA ILE A 219 -15.98 -27.07 5.05
C ILE A 219 -15.78 -26.89 3.56
N SER A 220 -14.53 -26.62 3.18
CA SER A 220 -14.08 -26.60 1.80
C SER A 220 -13.81 -28.01 1.31
N ASN A 221 -14.06 -28.26 0.03
CA ASN A 221 -13.58 -29.47 -0.61
C ASN A 221 -12.14 -29.23 -1.11
N ASN A 222 -11.17 -29.99 -0.59
CA ASN A 222 -9.74 -29.84 -0.90
C ASN A 222 -9.41 -30.13 -2.38
N ASP A 223 -10.31 -30.82 -3.08
CA ASP A 223 -10.17 -31.08 -4.51
C ASP A 223 -10.42 -29.83 -5.37
N ILE A 224 -10.95 -28.75 -4.78
CA ILE A 224 -11.14 -27.46 -5.46
C ILE A 224 -9.80 -26.71 -5.49
N PRO A 225 -9.33 -26.27 -6.67
CA PRO A 225 -8.06 -25.56 -6.79
C PRO A 225 -7.99 -24.28 -5.94
N ALA A 226 -6.91 -24.12 -5.18
CA ALA A 226 -6.72 -23.01 -4.23
C ALA A 226 -6.82 -21.60 -4.87
N LYS A 227 -6.50 -21.47 -6.16
CA LYS A 227 -6.68 -20.21 -6.92
C LYS A 227 -8.14 -19.74 -6.96
N PHE A 228 -9.09 -20.65 -6.75
CA PHE A 228 -10.53 -20.40 -6.71
C PHE A 228 -11.06 -20.18 -5.29
N ASN A 229 -10.19 -20.22 -4.26
CA ASN A 229 -10.56 -19.89 -2.89
C ASN A 229 -10.61 -18.37 -2.63
N ASN A 230 -9.82 -17.57 -3.36
CA ASN A 230 -9.67 -16.12 -3.11
C ASN A 230 -10.53 -15.23 -4.03
N GLN A 231 -11.03 -15.78 -5.13
CA GLN A 231 -12.06 -15.17 -5.97
C GLN A 231 -13.32 -16.00 -5.78
N LEU A 232 -14.47 -15.34 -5.61
CA LEU A 232 -15.81 -15.94 -5.52
C LEU A 232 -16.44 -16.05 -4.13
N LEU A 233 -16.86 -14.86 -3.67
CA LEU A 233 -18.27 -14.48 -3.48
C LEU A 233 -19.02 -15.12 -2.29
N THR A 234 -19.53 -14.21 -1.46
CA THR A 234 -20.75 -14.27 -0.65
C THR A 234 -21.58 -15.52 -0.91
N PHE A 235 -21.80 -16.32 0.13
CA PHE A 235 -22.77 -17.40 0.09
C PHE A 235 -24.13 -16.81 -0.31
N SER A 236 -24.65 -17.21 -1.47
CA SER A 236 -26.04 -16.98 -1.79
C SER A 236 -26.87 -17.85 -0.85
N LYS A 237 -27.83 -17.23 -0.17
CA LYS A 237 -28.85 -17.92 0.62
C LYS A 237 -29.77 -18.70 -0.33
N GLU A 238 -29.30 -19.80 -0.91
CA GLU A 238 -30.17 -20.69 -1.68
C GLU A 238 -30.10 -22.10 -1.09
N TRP A 239 -31.11 -22.33 -0.22
CA TRP A 239 -31.75 -23.57 0.17
C TRP A 239 -30.86 -24.81 0.34
N LEU A 240 -30.33 -24.97 1.54
CA LEU A 240 -30.43 -26.23 2.26
C LEU A 240 -31.52 -26.06 3.32
N THR A 241 -32.34 -27.10 3.51
CA THR A 241 -33.38 -27.22 4.53
C THR A 241 -33.11 -26.35 5.76
N GLU A 242 -33.93 -25.32 5.94
CA GLU A 242 -33.99 -24.59 7.20
C GLU A 242 -34.56 -25.59 8.22
N LEU A 243 -33.70 -26.24 9.00
CA LEU A 243 -34.11 -26.85 10.26
C LEU A 243 -34.35 -25.71 11.26
N SER A 244 -35.35 -24.88 10.96
CA SER A 244 -35.88 -23.90 11.88
C SER A 244 -36.88 -24.62 12.78
N GLY A 245 -36.54 -24.76 14.05
CA GLY A 245 -37.46 -25.27 15.05
C GLY A 245 -36.79 -25.36 16.41
N ASP A 246 -37.59 -25.14 17.46
CA ASP A 246 -37.18 -25.19 18.87
C ASP A 246 -37.15 -26.62 19.46
N ASP A 247 -37.37 -27.66 18.66
CA ASP A 247 -37.66 -29.00 19.17
C ASP A 247 -36.46 -29.97 19.09
N GLU A 248 -36.53 -31.04 19.88
CA GLU A 248 -35.65 -32.23 19.95
C GLU A 248 -35.25 -32.90 18.60
N LYS A 249 -35.65 -32.33 17.46
CA LYS A 249 -35.52 -32.87 16.08
C LYS A 249 -34.27 -32.41 15.33
N ALA A 250 -33.28 -31.78 15.97
CA ALA A 250 -31.99 -31.43 15.36
C ALA A 250 -30.85 -32.29 15.95
N THR A 251 -31.10 -33.58 16.11
CA THR A 251 -30.09 -34.57 16.49
C THR A 251 -29.33 -35.09 15.26
N PRO A 252 -28.09 -35.58 15.41
CA PRO A 252 -27.40 -36.26 14.31
C PRO A 252 -28.24 -37.36 13.63
N GLU A 253 -29.12 -38.02 14.38
CA GLU A 253 -30.01 -39.08 13.92
C GLU A 253 -31.15 -38.52 13.04
N SER A 254 -31.72 -37.37 13.40
CA SER A 254 -32.71 -36.67 12.58
C SER A 254 -32.12 -36.14 11.26
N LEU A 255 -30.85 -35.72 11.27
CA LEU A 255 -30.13 -35.30 10.07
C LEU A 255 -29.81 -36.48 9.15
N ALA A 256 -29.61 -37.69 9.70
CA ALA A 256 -29.35 -38.89 8.92
C ALA A 256 -30.51 -39.28 8.00
N ALA A 257 -31.74 -38.85 8.32
CA ALA A 257 -32.93 -39.03 7.48
C ALA A 257 -33.06 -37.97 6.36
N THR A 258 -32.13 -37.02 6.25
CA THR A 258 -32.14 -35.94 5.24
C THR A 258 -31.10 -36.17 4.13
N HIS A 259 -31.07 -35.30 3.12
CA HIS A 259 -30.09 -35.32 2.03
C HIS A 259 -28.69 -34.78 2.44
N VAL A 260 -28.43 -34.59 3.73
CA VAL A 260 -27.16 -34.08 4.26
C VAL A 260 -26.10 -35.21 4.26
N PRO A 261 -24.88 -34.99 3.75
CA PRO A 261 -23.83 -36.02 3.76
C PRO A 261 -23.42 -36.46 5.17
N LYS A 262 -23.03 -37.73 5.32
CA LYS A 262 -22.62 -38.31 6.61
C LYS A 262 -21.43 -37.58 7.24
N GLU A 263 -20.50 -37.10 6.41
CA GLU A 263 -19.33 -36.33 6.83
C GLU A 263 -19.73 -35.02 7.52
N ILE A 264 -20.78 -34.37 7.03
CA ILE A 264 -21.33 -33.13 7.61
C ILE A 264 -22.01 -33.41 8.95
N ILE A 265 -22.71 -34.54 9.06
CA ILE A 265 -23.35 -34.98 10.31
C ILE A 265 -22.30 -35.27 11.39
N GLU A 266 -21.17 -35.89 11.03
CA GLU A 266 -20.07 -36.16 11.97
C GLU A 266 -19.42 -34.87 12.47
N ILE A 267 -19.21 -33.91 11.58
CA ILE A 267 -18.67 -32.59 11.95
C ILE A 267 -19.64 -31.87 12.90
N TYR A 268 -20.94 -31.89 12.63
CA TYR A 268 -21.94 -31.36 13.55
C TYR A 268 -21.92 -32.07 14.90
N ARG A 269 -21.79 -33.41 14.92
CA ARG A 269 -21.68 -34.19 16.17
C ARG A 269 -20.48 -33.71 17.00
N LYS A 270 -19.33 -33.52 16.37
CA LYS A 270 -18.13 -33.00 17.02
C LYS A 270 -18.32 -31.56 17.51
N MET A 271 -18.85 -30.66 16.70
CA MET A 271 -19.14 -29.28 17.11
C MET A 271 -20.05 -29.23 18.34
N ARG A 272 -21.03 -30.12 18.43
CA ARG A 272 -21.89 -30.27 19.62
C ARG A 272 -21.12 -30.73 20.86
N GLN A 273 -20.20 -31.68 20.71
CA GLN A 273 -19.41 -32.22 21.82
C GLN A 273 -18.37 -31.21 22.33
N ASP A 274 -17.74 -30.46 21.41
CA ASP A 274 -16.73 -29.46 21.73
C ASP A 274 -17.33 -28.23 22.43
N MET A 275 -18.65 -28.00 22.28
CA MET A 275 -19.34 -26.87 22.90
C MET A 275 -19.69 -27.12 24.37
N ILE A 276 -18.67 -27.13 25.22
CA ILE A 276 -18.79 -27.29 26.67
C ILE A 276 -19.24 -25.95 27.29
N LEU A 277 -20.38 -25.96 27.98
CA LEU A 277 -20.89 -24.79 28.70
C LEU A 277 -20.50 -24.86 30.18
N PRO A 278 -20.09 -23.73 30.79
CA PRO A 278 -19.87 -23.68 32.24
C PRO A 278 -21.15 -23.95 33.03
N GLU A 279 -21.03 -24.43 34.28
CA GLU A 279 -22.16 -24.86 35.12
C GLU A 279 -23.22 -23.78 35.36
N ASN A 280 -22.87 -22.50 35.29
CA ASN A 280 -23.79 -21.38 35.47
C ASN A 280 -24.58 -20.98 34.21
N TYR A 281 -24.45 -21.75 33.12
CA TYR A 281 -25.21 -21.56 31.89
C TYR A 281 -26.33 -22.57 31.80
N ARG A 282 -27.53 -22.08 31.48
CA ARG A 282 -28.67 -22.91 31.11
C ARG A 282 -28.95 -22.73 29.62
N ILE A 283 -29.08 -23.84 28.90
CA ILE A 283 -29.47 -23.82 27.50
C ILE A 283 -30.96 -23.49 27.39
N ILE A 284 -31.29 -22.54 26.52
CA ILE A 284 -32.66 -22.11 26.22
C ILE A 284 -33.11 -22.68 24.88
N GLY A 285 -32.21 -22.64 23.89
CA GLY A 285 -32.50 -23.06 22.52
C GLY A 285 -31.23 -23.44 21.77
N LYS A 286 -31.40 -24.18 20.69
CA LYS A 286 -30.31 -24.60 19.80
C LYS A 286 -30.77 -24.43 18.36
N ARG A 287 -29.92 -23.85 17.52
CA ARG A 287 -30.21 -23.57 16.11
C ARG A 287 -29.04 -24.07 15.26
N LEU A 288 -29.34 -24.83 14.22
CA LEU A 288 -28.34 -25.30 13.26
C LEU A 288 -28.72 -24.78 11.88
N LEU A 289 -27.82 -24.01 11.28
CA LEU A 289 -27.91 -23.59 9.89
C LEU A 289 -26.82 -24.30 9.10
N ILE A 290 -27.22 -25.06 8.07
CA ILE A 290 -26.30 -25.68 7.11
C ILE A 290 -26.51 -24.99 5.78
N GLU A 291 -25.48 -24.36 5.24
CA GLU A 291 -25.50 -23.74 3.91
C GLU A 291 -24.63 -24.57 2.96
N LYS A 292 -25.10 -24.80 1.73
CA LYS A 292 -24.36 -25.53 0.69
C LYS A 292 -24.08 -24.61 -0.48
N LYS A 293 -22.85 -24.61 -0.94
CA LYS A 293 -22.42 -23.95 -2.16
C LYS A 293 -21.85 -24.99 -3.13
N PRO A 294 -22.54 -25.30 -4.24
CA PRO A 294 -22.02 -26.24 -5.22
C PRO A 294 -20.93 -25.59 -6.09
N PHE A 295 -19.81 -26.29 -6.23
CA PHE A 295 -18.86 -26.07 -7.31
C PHE A 295 -19.01 -27.20 -8.32
N PHE A 296 -18.86 -26.89 -9.60
CA PHE A 296 -18.89 -27.89 -10.66
C PHE A 296 -17.55 -27.92 -11.37
N CYS A 297 -17.05 -29.12 -11.65
CA CYS A 297 -15.89 -29.36 -12.50
C CYS A 297 -16.35 -30.18 -13.70
N LEU A 298 -16.18 -29.63 -14.90
CA LEU A 298 -16.35 -30.33 -16.16
C LEU A 298 -14.98 -30.77 -16.65
N SER A 299 -14.76 -32.08 -16.66
CA SER A 299 -13.64 -32.72 -17.36
C SER A 299 -14.04 -33.02 -18.80
N TYR A 300 -13.18 -32.66 -19.74
CA TYR A 300 -13.43 -32.87 -21.17
C TYR A 300 -12.14 -33.17 -21.91
N SER A 301 -12.28 -33.73 -23.12
CA SER A 301 -11.18 -33.88 -24.07
C SER A 301 -11.47 -33.12 -25.35
N VAL A 302 -10.46 -32.40 -25.83
CA VAL A 302 -10.42 -31.73 -27.14
C VAL A 302 -9.09 -32.11 -27.79
N ARG A 303 -9.13 -32.58 -29.04
CA ARG A 303 -7.92 -32.97 -29.81
C ARG A 303 -6.97 -33.92 -29.04
N ASN A 304 -7.53 -34.86 -28.28
CA ASN A 304 -6.83 -35.81 -27.40
C ASN A 304 -6.15 -35.23 -26.15
N ASN A 305 -6.29 -33.94 -25.86
CA ASN A 305 -5.85 -33.34 -24.60
C ASN A 305 -7.00 -33.32 -23.60
N THR A 306 -6.74 -33.77 -22.37
CA THR A 306 -7.70 -33.76 -21.26
C THR A 306 -7.59 -32.47 -20.47
N ASN A 307 -8.69 -31.77 -20.28
CA ASN A 307 -8.76 -30.48 -19.62
C ASN A 307 -9.94 -30.42 -18.63
N SER A 308 -9.91 -29.43 -17.73
CA SER A 308 -10.96 -29.22 -16.73
C SER A 308 -11.41 -27.75 -16.67
N ILE A 309 -12.72 -27.54 -16.47
CA ILE A 309 -13.33 -26.23 -16.27
C ILE A 309 -14.10 -26.23 -14.95
N TRP A 310 -13.83 -25.23 -14.13
CA TRP A 310 -14.50 -25.03 -12.85
C TRP A 310 -15.54 -23.91 -12.93
N LEU A 311 -16.66 -24.10 -12.23
CA LEU A 311 -17.73 -23.13 -12.04
C LEU A 311 -18.14 -23.07 -10.57
N ALA A 312 -18.22 -21.87 -10.01
CA ALA A 312 -18.91 -21.68 -8.73
C ALA A 312 -20.36 -21.28 -9.02
N HIS A 313 -21.32 -22.11 -8.63
CA HIS A 313 -22.75 -21.86 -8.74
C HIS A 313 -23.29 -21.76 -10.19
N ASP A 314 -24.61 -21.66 -10.34
CA ASP A 314 -25.30 -21.63 -11.64
C ASP A 314 -25.15 -20.28 -12.39
N ALA A 315 -24.40 -19.31 -11.84
CA ALA A 315 -24.29 -17.97 -12.39
C ALA A 315 -23.28 -17.88 -13.56
N PRO A 316 -23.67 -17.26 -14.71
CA PRO A 316 -22.94 -17.31 -15.99
C PRO A 316 -21.67 -16.48 -16.10
N SER A 317 -21.28 -15.72 -15.08
CA SER A 317 -20.30 -14.66 -15.25
C SER A 317 -18.84 -15.07 -15.06
N GLN A 318 -18.52 -16.22 -14.44
CA GLN A 318 -17.16 -16.53 -14.03
C GLN A 318 -16.79 -18.01 -14.24
N TYR A 319 -16.53 -18.38 -15.50
CA TYR A 319 -15.81 -19.60 -15.80
C TYR A 319 -14.37 -19.50 -15.30
N LEU A 320 -13.95 -20.52 -14.57
CA LEU A 320 -12.63 -20.61 -13.98
C LEU A 320 -11.88 -21.77 -14.62
N TYR A 321 -10.91 -21.43 -15.47
CA TYR A 321 -10.17 -22.42 -16.25
C TYR A 321 -8.92 -22.88 -15.50
N GLU A 322 -8.69 -24.19 -15.48
CA GLU A 322 -7.34 -24.70 -15.26
C GLU A 322 -6.46 -24.44 -16.47
N HIS A 323 -6.99 -24.77 -17.64
CA HIS A 323 -6.43 -24.48 -18.95
C HIS A 323 -7.53 -23.91 -19.86
N ASN A 324 -7.26 -22.79 -20.54
CA ASN A 324 -8.26 -22.12 -21.37
C ASN A 324 -8.33 -22.81 -22.75
N PRO A 325 -9.46 -23.41 -23.16
CA PRO A 325 -9.57 -24.12 -24.44
C PRO A 325 -9.33 -23.24 -25.67
N LEU A 326 -9.50 -21.92 -25.57
CA LEU A 326 -9.15 -20.99 -26.66
C LEU A 326 -7.63 -20.97 -26.91
N LEU A 327 -6.80 -21.35 -25.93
CA LEU A 327 -5.35 -21.47 -26.14
C LEU A 327 -5.06 -22.57 -27.15
N ASP A 328 -5.66 -23.74 -27.02
CA ASP A 328 -5.44 -24.87 -27.94
C ASP A 328 -5.93 -24.55 -29.36
N LEU A 329 -6.98 -23.73 -29.48
CA LEU A 329 -7.49 -23.26 -30.77
C LEU A 329 -6.53 -22.32 -31.50
N TYR A 330 -5.90 -21.42 -30.76
CA TYR A 330 -5.01 -20.40 -31.31
C TYR A 330 -3.53 -20.74 -31.15
N GLU A 331 -3.18 -21.90 -30.59
CA GLU A 331 -1.80 -22.35 -30.37
C GLU A 331 -1.03 -22.40 -31.70
N ASP A 332 -1.65 -22.96 -32.74
CA ASP A 332 -1.09 -23.00 -34.09
C ASP A 332 -0.81 -21.59 -34.64
N VAL A 333 -1.71 -20.65 -34.38
CA VAL A 333 -1.57 -19.25 -34.81
C VAL A 333 -0.44 -18.55 -34.06
N ILE A 334 -0.33 -18.76 -32.75
CA ILE A 334 0.74 -18.22 -31.91
C ILE A 334 2.09 -18.82 -32.29
N HIS A 335 2.15 -20.13 -32.49
CA HIS A 335 3.35 -20.83 -32.94
C HIS A 335 3.80 -20.37 -34.32
N THR A 336 2.86 -20.24 -35.27
CA THR A 336 3.12 -19.70 -36.61
C THR A 336 3.63 -18.26 -36.52
N CYS A 337 3.08 -17.41 -35.64
CA CYS A 337 3.62 -16.08 -35.39
C CYS A 337 5.08 -16.14 -34.92
N HIS A 338 5.43 -17.04 -34.00
CA HIS A 338 6.80 -17.22 -33.54
C HIS A 338 7.74 -17.73 -34.65
N GLN A 339 7.28 -18.64 -35.52
CA GLN A 339 8.03 -19.09 -36.69
C GLN A 339 8.26 -17.96 -37.72
N LEU A 340 7.27 -17.12 -37.97
CA LEU A 340 7.41 -15.96 -38.85
C LEU A 340 8.41 -14.95 -38.27
N ILE A 341 8.41 -14.76 -36.95
CA ILE A 341 9.38 -13.89 -36.25
C ILE A 341 10.81 -14.45 -36.38
N SER A 342 11.00 -15.77 -36.21
CA SER A 342 12.33 -16.40 -36.34
C SER A 342 12.86 -16.37 -37.77
N ARG A 343 11.98 -16.41 -38.78
CA ARG A 343 12.31 -16.25 -40.20
C ARG A 343 12.46 -14.78 -40.64
N HIS A 344 12.40 -13.82 -39.70
CA HIS A 344 12.46 -12.38 -39.97
C HIS A 344 11.33 -11.83 -40.87
N ASP A 345 10.20 -12.53 -40.97
CA ASP A 345 9.00 -12.06 -41.68
C ASP A 345 8.00 -11.38 -40.73
N ILE A 346 8.43 -10.24 -40.20
CA ILE A 346 7.67 -9.45 -39.22
C ILE A 346 6.33 -8.91 -39.74
N PRO A 347 6.19 -8.45 -41.00
CA PRO A 347 4.90 -7.97 -41.52
C PRO A 347 3.80 -9.04 -41.53
N SER A 348 4.12 -10.26 -41.95
CA SER A 348 3.19 -11.39 -41.93
C SER A 348 2.82 -11.77 -40.51
N ALA A 349 3.80 -11.79 -39.59
CA ALA A 349 3.54 -12.04 -38.16
C ALA A 349 2.60 -11.00 -37.54
N ILE A 350 2.73 -9.71 -37.87
CA ILE A 350 1.83 -8.64 -37.40
C ILE A 350 0.43 -8.82 -37.96
N THR A 351 0.31 -9.19 -39.24
CA THR A 351 -0.98 -9.38 -39.91
C THR A 351 -1.71 -10.58 -39.31
N LEU A 352 -1.01 -11.69 -39.10
CA LEU A 352 -1.54 -12.86 -38.44
C LEU A 352 -1.95 -12.56 -36.99
N LEU A 353 -1.12 -11.82 -36.23
CA LEU A 353 -1.44 -11.43 -34.86
C LEU A 353 -2.67 -10.51 -34.77
N LYS A 354 -2.90 -9.64 -35.75
CA LYS A 354 -4.10 -8.78 -35.82
C LYS A 354 -5.39 -9.59 -35.95
N SER A 355 -5.34 -10.76 -36.60
CA SER A 355 -6.52 -11.63 -36.76
C SER A 355 -7.05 -12.17 -35.43
N VAL A 356 -6.17 -12.27 -34.41
CA VAL A 356 -6.49 -12.77 -33.07
C VAL A 356 -6.42 -11.70 -31.99
N GLU A 357 -6.07 -10.44 -32.33
CA GLU A 357 -5.82 -9.35 -31.40
C GLU A 357 -7.01 -9.00 -30.50
N GLN A 358 -8.23 -9.30 -30.97
CA GLN A 358 -9.47 -8.97 -30.28
C GLN A 358 -9.96 -10.06 -29.32
N VAL A 359 -9.24 -11.17 -29.18
CA VAL A 359 -9.59 -12.28 -28.29
C VAL A 359 -9.00 -12.00 -26.90
N GLU A 360 -9.81 -11.52 -25.97
CA GLU A 360 -9.38 -11.13 -24.62
C GLU A 360 -8.77 -12.31 -23.84
N ALA A 361 -9.30 -13.51 -24.07
CA ALA A 361 -8.95 -14.73 -23.37
C ALA A 361 -7.49 -15.20 -23.58
N ILE A 362 -6.81 -14.71 -24.63
CA ILE A 362 -5.39 -15.01 -24.94
C ILE A 362 -4.51 -13.76 -24.96
N SER A 363 -4.96 -12.68 -24.31
CA SER A 363 -4.30 -11.37 -24.32
C SER A 363 -2.87 -11.40 -23.77
N GLU A 364 -2.57 -12.28 -22.82
CA GLU A 364 -1.22 -12.46 -22.26
C GLU A 364 -0.25 -13.05 -23.30
N GLN A 365 -0.67 -14.08 -24.03
CA GLN A 365 0.09 -14.73 -25.09
C GLN A 365 0.34 -13.77 -26.25
N ILE A 366 -0.70 -13.02 -26.66
CA ILE A 366 -0.59 -11.92 -27.63
C ILE A 366 0.44 -10.89 -27.15
N SER A 367 0.46 -10.56 -25.85
CA SER A 367 1.46 -9.65 -25.28
C SER A 367 2.89 -10.21 -25.39
N GLY A 368 3.06 -11.52 -25.23
CA GLY A 368 4.31 -12.25 -25.44
C GLY A 368 4.81 -12.14 -26.88
N VAL A 369 3.95 -12.43 -27.85
CA VAL A 369 4.26 -12.29 -29.29
C VAL A 369 4.59 -10.83 -29.63
N ARG A 370 3.82 -9.85 -29.14
CA ARG A 370 4.13 -8.41 -29.32
C ARG A 370 5.51 -8.05 -28.77
N ARG A 371 5.91 -8.59 -27.61
CA ARG A 371 7.25 -8.38 -27.04
C ARG A 371 8.33 -8.98 -27.94
N ALA A 372 8.11 -10.17 -28.49
CA ALA A 372 9.05 -10.82 -29.42
C ALA A 372 9.21 -9.99 -30.72
N ILE A 373 8.11 -9.51 -31.30
CA ILE A 373 8.13 -8.61 -32.47
C ILE A 373 8.93 -7.33 -32.19
N ARG A 374 8.71 -6.68 -31.03
CA ARG A 374 9.47 -5.47 -30.66
C ARG A 374 10.96 -5.74 -30.53
N ARG A 375 11.35 -6.87 -29.91
CA ARG A 375 12.76 -7.26 -29.78
C ARG A 375 13.42 -7.50 -31.14
N SER A 376 12.75 -8.23 -32.04
CA SER A 376 13.27 -8.48 -33.39
C SER A 376 13.45 -7.17 -34.18
N MET A 377 12.49 -6.24 -34.10
CA MET A 377 12.64 -4.92 -34.72
C MET A 377 13.84 -4.13 -34.15
N LEU A 378 14.04 -4.13 -32.83
CA LEU A 378 15.19 -3.46 -32.19
C LEU A 378 16.54 -3.98 -32.72
N VAL A 379 16.69 -5.30 -32.91
CA VAL A 379 17.91 -5.91 -33.45
C VAL A 379 18.16 -5.44 -34.89
N THR A 380 17.13 -5.43 -35.75
CA THR A 380 17.28 -4.94 -37.13
C THR A 380 17.68 -3.47 -37.20
N TYR A 381 17.17 -2.62 -36.30
CA TYR A 381 17.58 -1.22 -36.22
C TYR A 381 19.01 -1.06 -35.73
N ALA A 382 19.45 -1.87 -34.77
CA ALA A 382 20.83 -1.86 -34.28
C ALA A 382 21.82 -2.28 -35.38
N GLN A 383 21.48 -3.30 -36.19
CA GLN A 383 22.26 -3.69 -37.36
C GLN A 383 22.34 -2.56 -38.40
N GLY A 384 21.23 -1.89 -38.70
CA GLY A 384 21.21 -0.73 -39.60
C GLY A 384 22.08 0.42 -39.09
N ALA A 385 22.05 0.70 -37.79
CA ALA A 385 22.91 1.71 -37.17
C ALA A 385 24.40 1.32 -37.23
N ALA A 386 24.74 0.05 -37.03
CA ALA A 386 26.10 -0.45 -37.14
C ALA A 386 26.65 -0.35 -38.58
N ILE A 387 25.85 -0.73 -39.58
CA ILE A 387 26.22 -0.59 -41.00
C ILE A 387 26.43 0.89 -41.35
N SER A 388 25.52 1.77 -40.91
CA SER A 388 25.67 3.21 -41.11
C SER A 388 26.93 3.76 -40.46
N PHE A 389 27.27 3.29 -39.25
CA PHE A 389 28.48 3.69 -38.54
C PHE A 389 29.76 3.23 -39.26
N ILE A 390 29.79 1.99 -39.76
CA ILE A 390 30.94 1.47 -40.53
C ILE A 390 31.16 2.33 -41.78
N LEU A 391 30.11 2.57 -42.56
CA LEU A 391 30.21 3.36 -43.79
C LEU A 391 30.68 4.80 -43.52
N THR A 392 30.18 5.44 -42.46
CA THR A 392 30.57 6.83 -42.15
C THR A 392 31.97 6.90 -41.55
N SER A 393 32.36 5.93 -40.72
CA SER A 393 33.71 5.79 -40.19
C SER A 393 34.75 5.61 -41.31
N SER A 394 34.47 4.71 -42.27
CA SER A 394 35.38 4.43 -43.39
C SER A 394 35.58 5.60 -44.35
N PHE A 395 34.61 6.52 -44.47
CA PHE A 395 34.73 7.72 -45.32
C PHE A 395 35.28 8.94 -44.56
N VAL A 396 34.90 9.13 -43.30
CA VAL A 396 35.24 10.33 -42.53
C VAL A 396 36.62 10.23 -41.89
N LEU A 397 37.07 9.06 -41.42
CA LEU A 397 38.41 8.93 -40.82
C LEU A 397 39.57 9.23 -41.79
N PRO A 398 39.56 8.77 -43.06
CA PRO A 398 40.63 9.10 -44.01
C PRO A 398 40.71 10.60 -44.31
N LEU A 399 39.55 11.28 -44.40
CA LEU A 399 39.49 12.74 -44.58
C LEU A 399 40.02 13.49 -43.35
N LEU A 400 39.74 12.99 -42.13
CA LEU A 400 40.29 13.54 -40.88
C LEU A 400 41.78 13.22 -40.69
N TYR A 401 42.29 12.14 -41.29
CA TYR A 401 43.72 11.81 -41.26
C TYR A 401 44.51 12.73 -42.19
N GLN A 402 44.01 12.97 -43.41
CA GLN A 402 44.58 13.97 -44.32
C GLN A 402 44.44 15.42 -43.80
N TYR A 403 43.47 15.70 -42.93
CA TYR A 403 43.25 17.00 -42.29
C TYR A 403 44.41 17.47 -41.39
N ASN A 404 45.21 16.56 -40.83
CA ASN A 404 46.40 16.93 -40.08
C ASN A 404 47.54 17.50 -40.96
N ALA A 405 47.38 17.48 -42.29
CA ALA A 405 48.39 17.95 -43.24
C ALA A 405 48.14 19.37 -43.79
N HIS A 406 46.94 19.96 -43.77
CA HIS A 406 46.70 21.31 -44.31
C HIS A 406 45.54 22.13 -43.66
N SER A 407 45.66 23.46 -43.75
CA SER A 407 44.95 24.54 -43.01
C SER A 407 43.48 24.81 -43.38
N PHE A 408 42.57 23.86 -43.19
CA PHE A 408 41.12 24.09 -43.41
C PHE A 408 40.31 24.41 -42.13
N ASN A 409 39.22 25.18 -42.29
CA ASN A 409 38.42 25.75 -41.19
C ASN A 409 37.47 24.71 -40.53
N ARG A 410 37.66 24.47 -39.22
CA ARG A 410 37.10 23.34 -38.44
C ARG A 410 35.57 23.24 -38.45
N THR A 411 34.87 24.36 -38.45
CA THR A 411 33.39 24.39 -38.31
C THR A 411 32.65 23.95 -39.57
N LYS A 412 33.18 24.26 -40.76
CA LYS A 412 32.57 23.86 -42.04
C LYS A 412 32.70 22.35 -42.30
N LEU A 413 33.82 21.75 -41.89
CA LEU A 413 34.06 20.31 -42.02
C LEU A 413 33.15 19.50 -41.07
N LEU A 414 32.95 19.99 -39.85
CA LEU A 414 32.04 19.40 -38.87
C LEU A 414 30.58 19.43 -39.36
N ALA A 415 30.16 20.54 -39.97
CA ALA A 415 28.85 20.65 -40.60
C ALA A 415 28.69 19.67 -41.77
N ALA A 416 29.70 19.51 -42.63
CA ALA A 416 29.68 18.57 -43.74
C ALA A 416 29.63 17.10 -43.29
N ALA A 417 30.42 16.72 -42.27
CA ALA A 417 30.41 15.38 -41.70
C ALA A 417 29.07 15.05 -41.00
N LEU A 418 28.46 16.03 -40.33
CA LEU A 418 27.11 15.89 -39.74
C LEU A 418 26.04 15.75 -40.82
N LEU A 419 26.13 16.51 -41.91
CA LEU A 419 25.20 16.42 -43.05
C LEU A 419 25.33 15.09 -43.80
N LEU A 420 26.54 14.57 -43.98
CA LEU A 420 26.77 13.25 -44.59
C LEU A 420 26.27 12.09 -43.70
N ASN A 421 26.45 12.19 -42.38
CA ASN A 421 25.85 11.23 -41.45
C ASN A 421 24.32 11.30 -41.45
N LEU A 422 23.75 12.52 -41.50
CA LEU A 422 22.30 12.73 -41.61
C LEU A 422 21.77 12.12 -42.92
N ALA A 423 22.44 12.39 -44.05
CA ALA A 423 22.10 11.87 -45.36
C ALA A 423 22.20 10.34 -45.41
N GLY A 424 23.29 9.75 -44.90
CA GLY A 424 23.50 8.31 -44.82
C GLY A 424 22.43 7.59 -43.99
N SER A 425 22.06 8.16 -42.85
CA SER A 425 20.98 7.64 -41.98
C SER A 425 19.61 7.75 -42.65
N LEU A 426 19.32 8.86 -43.35
CA LEU A 426 18.11 9.05 -44.16
C LEU A 426 18.05 8.05 -45.33
N THR A 427 19.16 7.81 -46.03
CA THR A 427 19.20 6.84 -47.13
C THR A 427 19.07 5.39 -46.65
N ALA A 428 19.66 5.03 -45.50
CA ALA A 428 19.52 3.69 -44.93
C ALA A 428 18.08 3.44 -44.44
N THR A 429 17.44 4.45 -43.86
CA THR A 429 16.02 4.37 -43.46
C THR A 429 15.07 4.34 -44.66
N LEU A 430 15.35 5.10 -45.73
CA LEU A 430 14.61 5.04 -46.99
C LEU A 430 14.81 3.71 -47.73
N ALA A 431 16.03 3.16 -47.78
CA ALA A 431 16.33 1.86 -48.39
C ALA A 431 15.63 0.70 -47.66
N LEU A 432 15.52 0.77 -46.33
CA LEU A 432 14.72 -0.15 -45.52
C LEU A 432 13.20 0.02 -45.73
N GLN A 433 12.73 1.21 -46.13
CA GLN A 433 11.33 1.44 -46.50
C GLN A 433 10.98 1.02 -47.93
N ILE A 434 11.95 1.04 -48.85
CA ILE A 434 11.78 0.64 -50.25
C ILE A 434 11.86 -0.89 -50.40
N SER A 435 12.64 -1.58 -49.57
CA SER A 435 12.81 -3.05 -49.66
C SER A 435 11.63 -3.86 -49.12
N LYS A 436 10.71 -3.29 -48.33
CA LYS A 436 9.45 -3.95 -47.93
C LYS A 436 8.30 -2.95 -47.82
N GLN A 437 7.24 -3.18 -48.60
CA GLN A 437 6.15 -2.26 -48.90
C GLN A 437 5.52 -1.54 -47.68
N ARG A 438 5.34 -0.22 -47.89
CA ARG A 438 4.39 0.73 -47.27
C ARG A 438 4.00 0.47 -45.81
N LEU A 439 4.85 0.95 -44.89
CA LEU A 439 4.37 1.45 -43.59
C LEU A 439 4.28 2.97 -43.65
N VAL A 440 3.05 3.49 -43.60
CA VAL A 440 2.74 4.91 -43.41
C VAL A 440 3.22 5.31 -42.00
N VAL A 441 4.45 5.81 -41.89
CA VAL A 441 5.02 6.24 -40.60
C VAL A 441 4.60 7.66 -40.29
N LYS A 442 3.46 7.82 -39.61
CA LYS A 442 3.32 8.92 -38.65
C LYS A 442 4.11 8.56 -37.39
N ARG A 443 5.34 9.08 -37.27
CA ARG A 443 5.97 9.58 -36.02
C ARG A 443 7.49 9.73 -36.17
N LEU A 444 7.91 10.99 -36.25
CA LEU A 444 9.27 11.56 -36.22
C LEU A 444 10.25 10.91 -35.21
N HIS A 445 9.75 10.30 -34.13
CA HIS A 445 10.54 9.80 -33.01
C HIS A 445 11.45 8.61 -33.37
N ARG A 446 11.10 7.84 -34.41
CA ARG A 446 11.89 6.66 -34.82
C ARG A 446 13.11 7.02 -35.69
N ILE A 447 13.01 8.10 -36.46
CA ILE A 447 14.15 8.68 -37.20
C ILE A 447 15.12 9.36 -36.21
N ALA A 448 14.58 9.97 -35.16
CA ALA A 448 15.39 10.62 -34.11
C ALA A 448 16.31 9.65 -33.36
N ALA A 449 15.92 8.39 -33.12
CA ALA A 449 16.73 7.43 -32.36
C ALA A 449 18.00 6.98 -33.09
N GLY A 450 17.90 6.67 -34.39
CA GLY A 450 19.06 6.37 -35.23
C GLY A 450 20.00 7.57 -35.36
N PHE A 451 19.42 8.77 -35.48
CA PHE A 451 20.19 10.02 -35.51
C PHE A 451 20.92 10.30 -34.18
N ILE A 452 20.27 10.08 -33.05
CA ILE A 452 20.87 10.25 -31.71
C ILE A 452 22.02 9.25 -31.51
N CYS A 453 21.88 7.97 -31.91
CA CYS A 453 22.97 7.00 -31.84
C CYS A 453 24.15 7.40 -32.74
N GLY A 454 23.89 7.85 -33.97
CA GLY A 454 24.95 8.34 -34.86
C GLY A 454 25.68 9.57 -34.30
N LEU A 455 24.95 10.51 -33.68
CA LEU A 455 25.52 11.69 -33.01
C LEU A 455 26.35 11.33 -31.77
N LEU A 456 25.92 10.35 -30.98
CA LEU A 456 26.65 9.91 -29.79
C LEU A 456 27.98 9.27 -30.19
N ILE A 457 27.99 8.43 -31.22
CA ILE A 457 29.21 7.73 -31.65
C ILE A 457 30.19 8.71 -32.31
N THR A 458 29.71 9.57 -33.22
CA THR A 458 30.54 10.62 -33.84
C THR A 458 31.05 11.63 -32.81
N GLY A 459 30.23 11.99 -31.83
CA GLY A 459 30.62 12.82 -30.69
C GLY A 459 31.71 12.19 -29.81
N SER A 460 31.67 10.88 -29.56
CA SER A 460 32.72 10.18 -28.80
C SER A 460 34.05 10.06 -29.54
N VAL A 461 34.05 9.86 -30.86
CA VAL A 461 35.28 9.86 -31.68
C VAL A 461 35.92 11.26 -31.67
N TYR A 462 35.11 12.32 -31.78
CA TYR A 462 35.59 13.70 -31.70
C TYR A 462 36.09 14.07 -30.30
N ALA A 463 35.39 13.65 -29.23
CA ALA A 463 35.85 13.85 -27.86
C ALA A 463 37.21 13.17 -27.60
N GLY A 464 37.44 11.98 -28.16
CA GLY A 464 38.74 11.31 -28.13
C GLY A 464 39.87 12.13 -28.78
N PHE A 465 39.59 12.83 -29.89
CA PHE A 465 40.56 13.72 -30.55
C PHE A 465 40.72 15.09 -29.88
N ALA A 466 39.67 15.63 -29.26
CA ALA A 466 39.68 16.92 -28.57
C ALA A 466 40.33 16.86 -27.18
N ILE A 467 40.30 15.69 -26.53
CA ILE A 467 40.99 15.45 -25.25
C ILE A 467 42.49 15.25 -25.55
N LYS A 468 43.26 16.33 -25.41
CA LYS A 468 44.73 16.46 -25.48
C LYS A 468 45.59 15.45 -24.67
N ARG A 469 45.04 14.35 -24.12
CA ARG A 469 45.76 13.42 -23.22
C ARG A 469 46.39 12.19 -23.88
N ILE A 470 46.15 11.90 -25.16
CA ILE A 470 46.80 10.77 -25.82
C ILE A 470 47.36 11.23 -27.17
N ASN A 471 48.57 11.78 -27.14
CA ASN A 471 49.41 11.90 -28.33
C ASN A 471 50.52 10.82 -28.22
N PRO A 472 50.34 9.65 -28.85
CA PRO A 472 51.22 8.49 -28.64
C PRO A 472 52.67 8.74 -29.07
N ALA A 473 52.92 9.69 -29.99
CA ALA A 473 54.27 10.11 -30.37
C ALA A 473 55.01 10.84 -29.22
N ARG A 474 54.31 11.67 -28.45
CA ARG A 474 54.88 12.43 -27.32
C ARG A 474 55.24 11.53 -26.13
N THR A 475 54.47 10.47 -25.91
CA THR A 475 54.72 9.52 -24.82
C THR A 475 55.92 8.61 -25.06
N TRP A 476 56.28 8.36 -26.33
CA TRP A 476 57.48 7.60 -26.67
C TRP A 476 58.76 8.42 -26.43
N ASP A 477 58.76 9.70 -26.82
CA ASP A 477 59.87 10.62 -26.55
C ASP A 477 60.10 10.84 -25.05
N GLU A 478 59.03 11.01 -24.27
CA GLU A 478 59.14 11.19 -22.80
C GLU A 478 59.72 9.96 -22.11
N ASN A 479 59.42 8.75 -22.59
CA ASN A 479 59.95 7.52 -22.01
C ASN A 479 61.41 7.26 -22.42
N ALA A 480 61.79 7.64 -23.65
CA ALA A 480 63.18 7.60 -24.11
C ALA A 480 64.06 8.57 -23.30
N MET A 481 63.60 9.81 -23.08
CA MET A 481 64.31 10.78 -22.25
C MET A 481 64.43 10.33 -20.79
N ARG A 482 63.39 9.71 -20.21
CA ARG A 482 63.44 9.15 -18.84
C ARG A 482 64.48 8.02 -18.71
N ALA A 483 64.59 7.16 -19.71
CA ALA A 483 65.55 6.04 -19.71
C ALA A 483 67.00 6.49 -19.88
N ASP A 484 67.23 7.64 -20.53
CA ASP A 484 68.56 8.23 -20.70
C ASP A 484 69.00 9.04 -19.46
N TYR A 485 68.05 9.75 -18.84
CA TYR A 485 68.26 10.48 -17.58
C TYR A 485 68.57 9.53 -16.40
N ALA A 486 67.86 8.41 -16.30
CA ALA A 486 68.10 7.40 -15.26
C ALA A 486 69.46 6.69 -15.39
N ARG A 487 70.06 6.68 -16.59
CA ARG A 487 71.42 6.14 -16.81
C ARG A 487 72.53 7.10 -16.38
N HIS A 488 72.30 8.41 -16.48
CA HIS A 488 73.30 9.43 -16.17
C HIS A 488 73.27 9.88 -14.68
N PHE A 489 72.17 9.69 -13.96
CA PHE A 489 72.02 10.09 -12.55
C PHE A 489 71.46 8.95 -11.67
N PRO A 490 72.30 8.01 -11.20
CA PRO A 490 71.85 6.77 -10.56
C PRO A 490 71.35 6.92 -9.11
N PHE A 491 71.57 8.06 -8.44
CA PHE A 491 71.16 8.28 -7.06
C PHE A 491 70.17 9.45 -6.91
N GLY A 492 68.94 9.24 -7.40
CA GLY A 492 67.72 9.70 -6.71
C GLY A 492 67.24 11.14 -6.92
N LEU A 493 66.47 11.38 -7.99
CA LEU A 493 65.35 12.32 -8.01
C LEU A 493 64.19 11.68 -8.80
N ARG A 494 63.08 11.34 -8.13
CA ARG A 494 61.94 10.59 -8.72
C ARG A 494 60.82 11.46 -9.33
N THR A 495 61.00 12.77 -9.43
CA THR A 495 60.09 13.67 -10.16
C THR A 495 60.88 14.77 -10.87
N LEU A 496 60.50 15.10 -12.10
CA LEU A 496 61.13 16.17 -12.90
C LEU A 496 61.08 17.50 -12.13
N PRO A 497 62.24 18.14 -11.86
CA PRO A 497 62.25 19.44 -11.16
C PRO A 497 61.67 20.51 -12.09
N ASN A 498 60.96 21.50 -11.52
CA ASN A 498 60.60 22.69 -12.33
C ASN A 498 61.87 23.53 -12.61
N GLN A 499 61.83 24.45 -13.57
CA GLN A 499 62.99 25.24 -14.01
C GLN A 499 63.76 25.91 -12.83
N GLN A 500 63.06 26.39 -11.81
CA GLN A 500 63.66 27.02 -10.63
C GLN A 500 64.34 25.99 -9.70
N ASP A 501 63.84 24.76 -9.67
CA ASP A 501 64.44 23.66 -8.92
C ASP A 501 65.69 23.12 -9.64
N ILE A 502 65.75 23.18 -10.98
CA ILE A 502 66.94 22.87 -11.79
C ILE A 502 68.03 23.93 -11.56
N GLU A 503 67.70 25.22 -11.68
CA GLU A 503 68.66 26.31 -11.42
C GLU A 503 69.19 26.31 -9.97
N PHE A 504 68.36 25.90 -9.00
CA PHE A 504 68.76 25.74 -7.61
C PHE A 504 69.73 24.56 -7.41
N LEU A 505 69.45 23.40 -8.04
CA LEU A 505 70.32 22.23 -8.00
C LEU A 505 71.64 22.45 -8.74
N GLU A 506 71.64 23.22 -9.82
CA GLU A 506 72.85 23.66 -10.53
C GLU A 506 73.68 24.64 -9.68
N LYS A 507 73.04 25.59 -8.98
CA LYS A 507 73.73 26.46 -8.01
C LYS A 507 74.32 25.67 -6.85
N LEU A 508 73.59 24.70 -6.31
CA LEU A 508 74.09 23.83 -5.25
C LEU A 508 75.28 23.01 -5.76
N ALA A 509 75.13 22.34 -6.90
CA ALA A 509 76.19 21.55 -7.52
C ALA A 509 77.46 22.40 -7.80
N ALA A 510 77.31 23.64 -8.26
CA ALA A 510 78.43 24.57 -8.47
C ALA A 510 79.07 25.07 -7.16
N THR A 511 78.28 25.26 -6.10
CA THR A 511 78.77 25.74 -4.78
C THR A 511 79.53 24.65 -4.02
N TYR A 512 79.18 23.38 -4.23
CA TYR A 512 79.80 22.22 -3.55
C TYR A 512 80.78 21.42 -4.41
N ALA A 513 80.99 21.80 -5.67
CA ALA A 513 81.94 21.13 -6.57
C ALA A 513 83.42 21.19 -6.12
N PRO A 514 83.96 22.26 -5.50
CA PRO A 514 85.42 22.32 -5.30
C PRO A 514 85.98 21.74 -3.99
N THR A 515 85.21 21.56 -2.92
CA THR A 515 85.76 21.03 -1.65
C THR A 515 84.72 20.22 -0.86
N GLY A 516 85.15 19.06 -0.35
CA GLY A 516 84.30 18.06 0.32
C GLY A 516 83.26 18.62 1.29
N ILE A 517 82.04 18.12 1.12
CA ILE A 517 80.80 18.27 1.89
C ILE A 517 80.95 19.00 3.25
N ASN A 518 80.45 20.24 3.33
CA ASN A 518 80.17 20.92 4.60
C ASN A 518 78.73 20.57 5.07
N VAL A 519 78.64 19.69 6.07
CA VAL A 519 77.40 19.09 6.60
C VAL A 519 76.43 20.12 7.22
N GLU A 520 76.93 21.29 7.65
CA GLU A 520 76.11 22.29 8.34
C GLU A 520 75.17 23.04 7.38
N GLN A 521 75.59 23.20 6.12
CA GLN A 521 74.77 23.87 5.11
C GLN A 521 73.71 22.92 4.52
N LEU A 522 74.01 21.61 4.43
CA LEU A 522 73.04 20.55 4.12
C LEU A 522 71.89 20.47 5.15
N ARG A 523 72.17 20.75 6.43
CA ARG A 523 71.13 20.81 7.47
C ARG A 523 70.18 22.00 7.31
N LYS A 524 70.64 23.13 6.77
CA LYS A 524 69.80 24.32 6.53
C LYS A 524 68.83 24.09 5.35
N ASP A 525 69.27 23.39 4.32
CA ASP A 525 68.44 23.10 3.13
C ASP A 525 67.37 22.01 3.40
N ALA A 526 67.63 21.10 4.34
CA ALA A 526 66.66 20.09 4.78
C ALA A 526 65.42 20.69 5.48
N ALA A 527 65.58 21.83 6.17
CA ALA A 527 64.46 22.54 6.80
C ALA A 527 63.54 23.20 5.75
N TRP A 528 64.13 23.71 4.67
CA TRP A 528 63.39 24.38 3.58
C TRP A 528 62.58 23.39 2.73
N LEU A 529 63.13 22.20 2.46
CA LEU A 529 62.41 21.11 1.79
C LEU A 529 61.21 20.59 2.59
N LYS A 530 61.31 20.62 3.93
CA LYS A 530 60.22 20.22 4.83
C LYS A 530 59.04 21.21 4.79
N ALA A 531 59.31 22.51 4.75
CA ALA A 531 58.29 23.55 4.61
C ALA A 531 57.53 23.46 3.26
N ARG A 532 58.24 23.12 2.17
CA ARG A 532 57.63 22.95 0.84
C ARG A 532 56.72 21.72 0.73
N LYS A 533 57.05 20.65 1.47
CA LYS A 533 56.18 19.47 1.59
C LYS A 533 54.85 19.82 2.28
N GLU A 534 54.90 20.57 3.37
CA GLU A 534 53.70 21.04 4.09
C GLU A 534 52.80 21.93 3.22
N GLU A 535 53.37 22.75 2.34
CA GLU A 535 52.60 23.57 1.40
C GLU A 535 51.91 22.75 0.30
N SER A 536 52.54 21.66 -0.14
CA SER A 536 51.92 20.72 -1.07
C SER A 536 50.74 19.97 -0.44
N GLU A 537 50.85 19.59 0.84
CA GLU A 537 49.79 18.91 1.60
C GLU A 537 48.58 19.84 1.84
N LYS A 538 48.82 21.13 2.11
CA LYS A 538 47.75 22.15 2.23
C LYS A 538 46.94 22.31 0.94
N ARG A 539 47.58 22.25 -0.23
CA ARG A 539 46.89 22.33 -1.53
C ARG A 539 46.01 21.12 -1.82
N ILE A 540 46.38 19.95 -1.34
CA ILE A 540 45.58 18.72 -1.50
C ILE A 540 44.29 18.83 -0.68
N ILE A 541 44.38 19.30 0.56
CA ILE A 541 43.22 19.54 1.44
C ILE A 541 42.26 20.57 0.80
N GLN A 542 42.80 21.63 0.21
CA GLN A 542 42.01 22.67 -0.47
C GLN A 542 41.24 22.11 -1.70
N MET A 543 41.80 21.12 -2.40
CA MET A 543 41.12 20.45 -3.52
C MET A 543 39.99 19.52 -3.08
N GLU A 544 40.12 18.86 -1.91
CA GLU A 544 39.06 18.01 -1.35
C GLU A 544 37.86 18.84 -0.85
N GLU A 545 38.12 20.03 -0.35
CA GLU A 545 37.08 20.98 0.09
C GLU A 545 36.26 21.52 -1.10
N ILE A 546 36.92 21.82 -2.22
CA ILE A 546 36.25 22.19 -3.48
C ILE A 546 35.35 21.03 -3.99
N ARG A 547 35.81 19.79 -3.85
CA ARG A 547 35.04 18.59 -4.25
C ARG A 547 33.76 18.43 -3.41
N LYS A 548 33.84 18.65 -2.09
CA LYS A 548 32.67 18.65 -1.19
C LYS A 548 31.64 19.73 -1.57
N ASN A 549 32.11 20.95 -1.90
CA ASN A 549 31.23 22.04 -2.32
C ASN A 549 30.47 21.73 -3.62
N ILE A 550 31.09 21.02 -4.56
CA ILE A 550 30.43 20.58 -5.80
C ILE A 550 29.33 19.54 -5.52
N GLU A 551 29.51 18.65 -4.54
CA GLU A 551 28.49 17.67 -4.14
C GLU A 551 27.28 18.31 -3.44
N GLU A 552 27.49 19.35 -2.64
CA GLU A 552 26.38 20.09 -2.01
C GLU A 552 25.54 20.89 -3.00
N VAL A 553 26.16 21.52 -4.01
CA VAL A 553 25.44 22.22 -5.09
C VAL A 553 24.55 21.26 -5.88
N ASN A 554 25.00 20.02 -6.09
CA ASN A 554 24.22 19.00 -6.79
C ASN A 554 23.00 18.49 -5.97
N LYS A 555 23.11 18.41 -4.63
CA LYS A 555 21.98 18.07 -3.75
C LYS A 555 20.92 19.18 -3.68
N GLY A 556 21.31 20.46 -3.79
CA GLY A 556 20.41 21.61 -3.83
C GLY A 556 19.50 21.68 -5.08
N ASN A 557 19.99 21.21 -6.23
CA ASN A 557 19.23 21.19 -7.49
C ASN A 557 18.16 20.09 -7.56
N ILE A 558 18.25 19.05 -6.73
CA ILE A 558 17.27 17.94 -6.68
C ILE A 558 15.99 18.36 -5.93
N LYS A 559 16.09 19.24 -4.91
CA LYS A 559 14.94 19.72 -4.12
C LYS A 559 14.05 20.77 -4.83
N LYS A 560 14.51 21.39 -5.93
CA LYS A 560 13.73 22.38 -6.71
C LYS A 560 12.74 21.76 -7.72
N LYS A 561 12.77 20.44 -7.95
CA LYS A 561 11.91 19.75 -8.95
C LYS A 561 10.58 19.19 -8.40
N THR A 562 10.29 19.33 -7.10
CA THR A 562 9.04 18.87 -6.48
C THR A 562 8.17 20.05 -6.01
N LYS A 563 7.35 20.61 -6.91
CA LYS A 563 6.15 21.40 -6.55
C LYS A 563 4.90 20.72 -7.14
N PRO A 564 3.79 20.58 -6.39
CA PRO A 564 2.61 19.84 -6.85
C PRO A 564 1.79 20.69 -7.85
N ARG A 565 1.34 20.06 -8.94
CA ARG A 565 0.42 20.64 -9.93
C ARG A 565 -0.95 20.89 -9.29
N ARG A 566 -1.41 22.15 -9.29
CA ARG A 566 -2.81 22.50 -8.99
C ARG A 566 -3.74 21.92 -10.06
N ARG A 567 -4.75 21.15 -9.63
CA ARG A 567 -5.93 20.81 -10.43
C ARG A 567 -6.75 22.09 -10.67
N ARG A 568 -7.20 22.33 -11.90
CA ARG A 568 -8.29 23.27 -12.19
C ARG A 568 -9.51 22.45 -12.61
N TYR A 569 -10.65 22.84 -12.05
CA TYR A 569 -12.01 22.50 -12.47
C TYR A 569 -12.26 22.93 -13.91
#